data_AF-A0A3D3F063-F1
#
_entry.id   AF-A0A3D3F063-F1
#
_cell.length_a   1.000
_cell.length_b   1.000
_cell.length_c   1.000
_cell.angle_alpha   90.00
_cell.angle_beta   90.00
_cell.angle_gamma   90.00
#
_symmetry.space_group_name_H-M   'P 1'
#
loop_
_entity.id
_entity.type
_entity.pdbx_description
1 polymer ?
#
loop_
_entity_poly.entity_id
_entity_poly.type
_entity_poly.pdbx_seq_one_letter_code
_entity_poly.pdbx_strand_id
1 'polypeptide(L)'
;GLGYRQINYRLRDAIFSRQRYWGEPFPIYYKDGIAYPLEESKLPLELPEVDKYLPTEAGDPPLGRAKNWHTEEGYPFELSTMPGFAGSSAYYLRYMDP
;
A
#
# COMPACT_ATOMS: atom_id res chain seq x y z
N GLY A 1 9.42 30.89 -30.40
CA GLY A 1 9.10 31.64 -29.16
C GLY A 1 10.09 31.26 -28.08
N LEU A 2 10.51 32.19 -27.23
CA LEU A 2 11.60 32.01 -26.25
C LEU A 2 11.13 31.48 -24.87
N GLY A 3 9.85 31.08 -24.74
CA GLY A 3 9.31 30.50 -23.51
C GLY A 3 7.81 30.74 -23.35
N TYR A 4 7.23 30.14 -22.31
CA TYR A 4 5.85 30.35 -21.86
C TYR A 4 5.80 30.40 -20.33
N ARG A 5 4.75 31.00 -19.78
CA ARG A 5 4.56 31.12 -18.32
C ARG A 5 4.24 29.74 -17.73
N GLN A 6 4.96 29.37 -16.67
CA GLN A 6 4.72 28.16 -15.89
C GLN A 6 4.47 28.52 -14.43
N ILE A 7 3.42 27.96 -13.83
CA ILE A 7 3.15 28.06 -12.39
C ILE A 7 3.71 26.81 -11.73
N ASN A 8 4.43 26.99 -10.63
CA ASN A 8 5.00 25.90 -9.84
C ASN A 8 4.48 25.99 -8.41
N TYR A 9 4.36 24.83 -7.76
CA TYR A 9 3.98 24.72 -6.35
C TYR A 9 5.13 24.17 -5.53
N ARG A 10 5.21 24.58 -4.26
CA ARG A 10 6.13 23.97 -3.29
C ARG A 10 5.60 22.63 -2.77
N LEU A 11 4.28 22.40 -2.87
CA LEU A 11 3.63 21.14 -2.51
C LEU A 11 4.24 19.99 -3.34
N ARG A 12 4.42 18.85 -2.69
CA ARG A 12 4.91 17.61 -3.29
C ARG A 12 3.85 16.54 -3.13
N ASP A 13 3.95 15.51 -3.95
CA ASP A 13 3.09 14.34 -3.83
C ASP A 13 3.29 13.66 -2.48
N ALA A 14 2.20 13.14 -1.94
CA ALA A 14 2.23 12.44 -0.68
C ALA A 14 2.86 11.06 -0.87
N ILE A 15 4.02 10.83 -0.23
CA ILE A 15 4.63 9.50 -0.18
C ILE A 15 3.77 8.62 0.74
N PHE A 16 2.98 7.75 0.12
CA PHE A 16 1.96 6.96 0.82
C PHE A 16 2.51 5.63 1.35
N SER A 17 3.47 4.99 0.67
CA SER A 17 3.98 3.68 1.08
C SER A 17 4.85 3.71 2.35
N ARG A 18 4.74 2.68 3.19
CA ARG A 18 5.60 2.43 4.35
C ARG A 18 6.10 0.99 4.34
N GLN A 19 7.39 0.81 4.57
CA GLN A 19 8.01 -0.51 4.76
C GLN A 19 7.92 -0.92 6.22
N ARG A 20 6.70 -1.07 6.74
CA ARG A 20 6.40 -1.43 8.12
C ARG A 20 5.37 -2.55 8.12
N TYR A 21 5.31 -3.32 9.20
CA TYR A 21 4.29 -4.34 9.36
C TYR A 21 2.94 -3.74 9.74
N TRP A 22 2.92 -2.84 10.73
CA TRP A 22 1.67 -2.35 11.32
C TRP A 22 1.06 -1.19 10.50
N GLY A 23 0.23 -1.56 9.52
CA GLY A 23 -0.57 -0.66 8.70
C GLY A 23 -1.47 -1.45 7.76
N GLU A 24 -2.37 -0.75 7.07
CA GLU A 24 -3.29 -1.37 6.11
C GLU A 24 -2.51 -1.83 4.86
N PRO A 25 -2.64 -3.09 4.40
CA PRO A 25 -2.05 -3.53 3.14
C PRO A 25 -2.63 -2.74 1.95
N PHE A 26 -1.78 -2.44 0.97
CA PHE A 26 -2.31 -1.91 -0.29
C PHE A 26 -3.07 -3.01 -1.04
N PRO A 27 -4.29 -2.76 -1.53
CA PRO A 27 -5.04 -3.72 -2.34
C PRO A 27 -4.52 -3.74 -3.78
N ILE A 28 -3.21 -3.98 -3.94
CA ILE A 28 -2.49 -4.01 -5.21
C ILE A 28 -1.74 -5.34 -5.30
N TYR A 29 -1.79 -5.97 -6.47
CA TYR A 29 -0.96 -7.11 -6.81
C TYR A 29 -0.19 -6.85 -8.10
N TYR A 30 0.90 -7.60 -8.30
CA TYR A 30 1.78 -7.45 -9.46
C TYR A 30 1.68 -8.66 -10.38
N LYS A 31 1.20 -8.44 -11.60
CA LYS A 31 1.21 -9.43 -12.68
C LYS A 31 2.24 -9.03 -13.71
N ASP A 32 3.26 -9.87 -13.88
CA ASP A 32 4.38 -9.63 -14.80
C ASP A 32 5.08 -8.26 -14.57
N GLY A 33 5.15 -7.83 -13.30
CA GLY A 33 5.73 -6.54 -12.89
C GLY A 33 4.81 -5.33 -13.07
N ILE A 34 3.58 -5.52 -13.57
CA ILE A 34 2.57 -4.47 -13.71
C ILE A 34 1.63 -4.51 -12.51
N ALA A 35 1.37 -3.35 -11.91
CA ALA A 35 0.46 -3.20 -10.77
C ALA A 35 -1.01 -3.23 -11.21
N TYR A 36 -1.81 -4.04 -10.54
CA TYR A 36 -3.25 -4.15 -10.71
C TYR A 36 -3.98 -3.98 -9.38
N PRO A 37 -5.12 -3.27 -9.35
CA PRO A 37 -5.95 -3.20 -8.16
C PRO A 37 -6.66 -4.52 -7.92
N LEU A 38 -6.78 -4.89 -6.64
CA LEU A 38 -7.65 -5.99 -6.22
C LEU A 38 -9.12 -5.60 -6.49
N GLU A 39 -9.93 -6.58 -6.89
CA GLU A 39 -11.38 -6.37 -7.06
C GLU A 39 -12.02 -5.98 -5.72
N GLU A 40 -13.00 -5.06 -5.77
CA GLU A 40 -13.69 -4.56 -4.58
C GLU A 40 -14.38 -5.69 -3.79
N SER A 41 -14.89 -6.71 -4.49
CA SER A 41 -15.50 -7.92 -3.91
C SER A 41 -14.54 -8.76 -3.08
N LYS A 42 -13.22 -8.59 -3.27
CA LYS A 42 -12.16 -9.31 -2.55
C LYS A 42 -11.57 -8.47 -1.40
N LEU A 43 -12.12 -7.29 -1.13
CA LEU A 43 -11.77 -6.48 0.04
C LEU A 43 -12.55 -6.97 1.28
N PRO A 44 -11.99 -6.82 2.49
CA PRO A 44 -10.67 -6.24 2.80
C PRO A 44 -9.51 -7.20 2.51
N LEU A 45 -8.37 -6.65 2.12
CA LEU A 45 -7.10 -7.40 2.14
C LEU A 45 -6.55 -7.40 3.56
N GLU A 46 -6.75 -8.48 4.27
CA GLU A 46 -6.38 -8.61 5.68
C GLU A 46 -4.84 -8.65 5.86
N LEU A 47 -4.36 -8.01 6.93
CA LEU A 47 -2.93 -8.00 7.26
C LEU A 47 -2.49 -9.41 7.65
N PRO A 48 -1.51 -10.03 6.95
CA PRO A 48 -1.13 -11.41 7.20
C PRO A 48 -0.29 -11.53 8.47
N GLU A 49 -0.28 -12.72 9.06
CA GLU A 49 0.67 -13.05 10.12
C GLU A 49 2.09 -13.24 9.55
N VAL A 50 3.08 -12.73 10.27
CA VAL A 50 4.51 -12.86 9.94
C VAL A 50 5.28 -13.37 11.15
N ASP A 51 6.40 -14.04 10.90
CA ASP A 51 7.27 -14.57 11.97
C ASP A 51 8.00 -13.45 12.75
N LYS A 52 8.36 -12.36 12.06
CA LYS A 52 9.07 -11.20 12.63
C LYS A 52 8.63 -9.91 11.94
N TYR A 53 8.74 -8.80 12.66
CA TYR A 53 8.36 -7.46 12.15
C TYR A 53 9.52 -6.67 11.52
N LEU A 54 10.64 -7.33 11.27
CA LEU A 54 11.83 -6.73 10.66
C LEU A 54 11.86 -7.01 9.14
N PRO A 55 12.64 -6.26 8.36
CA PRO A 55 12.90 -6.58 6.96
C PRO A 55 13.45 -8.00 6.78
N THR A 56 13.17 -8.62 5.63
CA THR A 56 13.70 -9.94 5.26
C THR A 56 15.24 -9.88 5.14
N GLU A 57 15.89 -11.04 5.07
CA GLU A 57 17.34 -11.09 4.84
C GLU A 57 17.74 -10.51 3.47
N ALA A 58 16.83 -10.55 2.49
CA ALA A 58 16.98 -9.94 1.17
C ALA A 58 16.75 -8.41 1.18
N GLY A 59 16.29 -7.85 2.31
CA GLY A 59 15.99 -6.43 2.45
C GLY A 59 14.55 -6.03 2.09
N ASP A 60 13.66 -7.00 1.87
CA ASP A 60 12.25 -6.73 1.59
C ASP A 60 11.51 -6.24 2.85
N PRO A 61 10.38 -5.53 2.69
CA PRO A 61 9.54 -5.12 3.81
C PRO A 61 9.06 -6.30 4.67
N PRO A 62 8.58 -6.06 5.90
CA PRO A 62 8.12 -7.12 6.79
C PRO A 62 7.04 -8.04 6.20
N LEU A 63 6.16 -7.54 5.32
CA LEU A 63 5.16 -8.37 4.63
C LEU A 63 5.77 -9.41 3.68
N GLY A 64 7.01 -9.21 3.22
CA GLY A 64 7.74 -10.22 2.44
C GLY A 64 8.01 -11.51 3.21
N ARG A 65 7.79 -11.54 4.54
CA ARG A 65 7.88 -12.75 5.37
C ARG A 65 6.59 -13.57 5.41
N ALA A 66 5.48 -13.01 4.93
CA ALA A 66 4.18 -13.65 5.01
C ALA A 66 4.14 -14.92 4.15
N LYS A 67 3.59 -16.00 4.70
CA LYS A 67 3.42 -17.26 3.99
C LYS A 67 2.16 -17.19 3.12
N ASN A 68 2.23 -17.69 1.89
CA ASN A 68 1.13 -17.70 0.92
C ASN A 68 0.56 -16.30 0.62
N TRP A 69 1.42 -15.27 0.64
CA TRP A 69 1.02 -13.88 0.38
C TRP A 69 0.96 -13.58 -1.13
N HIS A 70 -0.07 -14.10 -1.79
CA HIS A 70 -0.32 -13.91 -3.21
C HIS A 70 -1.82 -14.06 -3.53
N THR A 71 -2.25 -13.60 -4.70
CA THR A 71 -3.62 -13.81 -5.20
C THR A 71 -3.90 -15.30 -5.43
N GLU A 72 -5.17 -15.66 -5.62
CA GLU A 72 -5.58 -17.03 -6.00
C GLU A 72 -4.88 -17.53 -7.28
N GLU A 73 -4.53 -16.59 -8.17
CA GLU A 73 -3.83 -16.86 -9.43
C GLU A 73 -2.30 -16.97 -9.26
N GLY A 74 -1.79 -16.74 -8.05
CA GLY A 74 -0.36 -16.83 -7.71
C GLY A 74 0.43 -15.54 -7.89
N TYR A 75 -0.22 -14.39 -8.13
CA TYR A 75 0.47 -13.12 -8.29
C TYR A 75 0.81 -12.47 -6.93
N PRO A 76 2.04 -11.97 -6.72
CA PRO A 76 2.44 -11.37 -5.46
C PRO A 76 1.69 -10.06 -5.17
N PHE A 77 1.30 -9.86 -3.91
CA PHE A 77 0.76 -8.60 -3.43
C PHE A 77 1.85 -7.55 -3.15
N GLU A 78 1.46 -6.27 -3.10
CA GLU A 78 2.31 -5.20 -2.58
C GLU A 78 2.75 -5.50 -1.13
N LEU A 79 4.01 -5.20 -0.81
CA LEU A 79 4.64 -5.52 0.47
C LEU A 79 4.70 -4.31 1.42
N SER A 80 4.40 -3.13 0.93
CA SER A 80 4.25 -1.91 1.72
C SER A 80 2.88 -1.85 2.39
N THR A 81 2.78 -1.08 3.46
CA THR A 81 1.50 -0.71 4.09
C THR A 81 1.24 0.78 3.92
N MET A 82 -0.03 1.16 4.06
CA MET A 82 -0.45 2.56 4.13
C MET A 82 0.08 3.22 5.41
N PRO A 83 0.25 4.56 5.42
CA PRO A 83 0.69 5.30 6.58
C PRO A 83 -0.49 5.55 7.53
N GLY A 84 -0.24 5.84 8.80
CA GLY A 84 -1.32 6.10 9.77
C GLY A 84 -2.26 7.26 9.39
N PHE A 85 -1.79 8.19 8.55
CA PHE A 85 -2.66 9.26 8.04
C PHE A 85 -3.68 8.80 6.99
N ALA A 86 -3.58 7.58 6.45
CA ALA A 86 -4.62 7.02 5.57
C ALA A 86 -5.97 6.94 6.31
N GLY A 87 -6.00 6.27 7.47
CA GLY A 87 -7.21 6.19 8.29
C GLY A 87 -7.59 7.53 8.92
N SER A 88 -6.63 8.32 9.40
CA SER A 88 -6.94 9.58 10.10
C SER A 88 -7.39 10.72 9.18
N SER A 89 -7.30 10.57 7.86
CA SER A 89 -7.76 11.61 6.91
C SER A 89 -9.26 11.55 6.62
N ALA A 90 -9.95 10.47 7.01
CA ALA A 90 -11.37 10.29 6.74
C ALA A 90 -12.19 9.75 7.92
N TYR A 91 -11.58 9.48 9.09
CA TYR A 91 -12.27 8.90 10.26
C TYR A 91 -13.54 9.66 10.68
N TYR A 92 -13.57 10.99 10.53
CA TYR A 92 -14.72 11.83 10.88
C TYR A 92 -15.94 11.57 9.99
N LEU A 93 -15.73 11.06 8.76
CA LEU A 93 -16.83 10.62 7.89
C LEU A 93 -17.42 9.31 8.42
N ARG A 94 -16.58 8.38 8.89
CA ARG A 94 -17.03 7.09 9.43
C ARG A 94 -17.92 7.25 10.66
N TYR A 95 -17.71 8.28 11.49
CA TYR A 95 -18.60 8.54 12.63
C TYR A 95 -20.04 8.90 12.24
N MET A 96 -20.27 9.37 11.00
CA MET A 96 -21.62 9.70 10.53
C MET A 96 -22.41 8.46 10.08
N ASP A 97 -21.73 7.37 9.71
CA ASP A 97 -22.33 6.09 9.32
C ASP A 97 -21.35 4.92 9.66
N PRO A 98 -21.36 4.46 10.94
CA PRO A 98 -20.32 3.61 11.51
C PRO A 98 -20.40 2.12 11.19
#